data_AF-R1GAS5-F1
#
_entry.id   AF-R1GAS5-F1
#
_cell.length_a   1.000
_cell.length_b   1.000
_cell.length_c   1.000
_cell.angle_alpha   90.00
_cell.angle_beta   90.00
_cell.angle_gamma   90.00
#
_symmetry.space_group_name_H-M   'P 1'
#
loop_
_entity.id
_entity.type
_entity.pdbx_description
1 polymer ?
#
loop_
_entity_poly.entity_id
_entity_poly.type
_entity_poly.pdbx_seq_one_letter_code
_entity_poly.pdbx_strand_id
1 'polypeptide(L)'
;MLYNAVSIIAVATLLNSPADWPPYFGTVADATTLRDFWGKYWHSGLRNPMVANANFVTYDLLRLSRGTLAARYLSIFLTFAISGAIHHLVDSIAGVPAAENTTADLFLMQAVGITVEDFTVWLFERRFAKVQDAAAARKHGWARVLGYVWVCAWLVWVTPPMSYSHIRYELDRFARPGPVGALIAKLR
;
A
#
# COMPACT_ATOMS: atom_id res chain seq x y z
N MET A 1 15.51 4.17 7.69
CA MET A 1 16.71 4.97 8.02
C MET A 1 16.40 6.46 8.10
N LEU A 2 15.89 7.09 7.04
CA LEU A 2 15.55 8.53 7.07
C LEU A 2 14.51 8.90 8.13
N TYR A 3 13.39 8.18 8.21
CA TYR A 3 12.34 8.41 9.23
C TYR A 3 12.90 8.45 10.66
N ASN A 4 13.71 7.43 11.01
CA ASN A 4 14.33 7.33 12.32
C ASN A 4 15.37 8.44 12.58
N ALA A 5 16.11 8.85 11.54
CA ALA A 5 17.09 9.94 11.69
C ALA A 5 16.38 11.28 11.97
N VAL A 6 15.31 11.57 11.22
CA VAL A 6 14.51 12.79 11.43
C VAL A 6 13.80 12.75 12.78
N SER A 7 13.25 11.61 13.19
CA SER A 7 12.59 11.49 14.49
C SER A 7 13.55 11.71 15.66
N ILE A 8 14.76 11.14 15.59
CA ILE A 8 15.81 11.36 16.60
C ILE A 8 16.14 12.85 16.70
N ILE A 9 16.36 13.52 15.56
CA ILE A 9 16.68 14.96 15.55
C ILE A 9 15.52 15.76 16.14
N ALA A 10 14.29 15.54 15.69
CA ALA A 10 13.12 16.31 16.13
C ALA A 10 12.82 16.16 17.63
N VAL A 11 12.99 14.95 18.17
CA VAL A 11 12.86 14.66 19.60
C VAL A 11 14.03 15.25 20.39
N ALA A 12 15.26 15.15 19.88
CA ALA A 12 16.44 15.73 20.53
C ALA A 12 16.37 17.26 20.61
N THR A 13 15.76 17.91 19.62
CA THR A 13 15.51 19.37 19.61
C THR A 13 14.27 19.79 20.39
N LEU A 14 13.57 18.86 21.06
CA LEU A 14 12.34 19.11 21.84
C LEU A 14 11.18 19.72 21.02
N LEU A 15 11.23 19.60 19.68
CA LEU A 15 10.16 20.08 18.80
C LEU A 15 8.99 19.11 18.78
N ASN A 16 9.27 17.82 18.98
CA ASN A 16 8.28 16.76 19.05
C ASN A 16 8.57 15.82 20.23
N SER A 17 7.54 15.10 20.66
CA SER A 17 7.64 13.99 21.58
C SER A 17 7.88 12.67 20.82
N PRO A 18 8.42 11.63 21.45
CA PRO A 18 8.53 10.30 20.83
C PRO A 18 7.18 9.74 20.35
N ALA A 19 6.07 10.12 21.00
CA ALA A 19 4.72 9.69 20.64
C ALA A 19 4.24 10.27 19.30
N ASP A 20 4.81 11.40 18.87
CA ASP A 20 4.53 12.00 17.55
C ASP A 20 5.20 11.24 16.39
N TRP A 21 6.12 10.33 16.73
CA TRP A 21 6.89 9.52 15.77
C TRP A 21 6.62 8.01 15.98
N PRO A 22 5.38 7.54 15.77
CA PRO A 22 5.08 6.12 15.91
C PRO A 22 5.87 5.27 14.91
N PRO A 23 6.06 3.96 15.15
CA PRO A 23 6.76 3.09 14.23
C PRO A 23 6.19 3.19 12.80
N TYR A 24 7.08 3.43 11.83
CA TYR A 24 6.69 3.61 10.42
C TYR A 24 6.11 2.34 9.80
N PHE A 25 6.54 1.18 10.33
CA PHE A 25 5.95 -0.12 10.05
C PHE A 25 5.37 -0.71 11.32
N GLY A 26 4.26 -1.44 11.18
CA GLY A 26 3.67 -2.22 12.26
C GLY A 26 4.38 -3.56 12.47
N THR A 27 3.75 -4.43 13.24
CA THR A 27 4.27 -5.77 13.54
C THR A 27 3.96 -6.73 12.39
N VAL A 28 4.96 -7.44 11.87
CA VAL A 28 4.78 -8.48 10.83
C VAL A 28 3.80 -9.57 11.31
N ALA A 29 3.82 -9.88 12.61
CA ALA A 29 2.93 -10.86 13.24
C ALA A 29 1.42 -10.58 13.00
N ASP A 30 1.06 -9.33 12.72
CA ASP A 30 -0.31 -8.90 12.50
C ASP A 30 -0.69 -8.83 11.02
N ALA A 31 0.27 -9.01 10.10
CA ALA A 31 0.08 -8.85 8.65
C ALA A 31 -0.38 -10.15 7.96
N THR A 32 -1.38 -10.83 8.52
CA THR A 32 -1.86 -12.14 8.02
C THR A 32 -2.88 -12.04 6.88
N THR A 33 -3.31 -10.83 6.52
CA THR A 33 -4.26 -10.57 5.43
C THR A 33 -3.79 -9.34 4.65
N LEU A 34 -4.23 -9.15 3.41
CA LEU A 34 -3.93 -7.93 2.64
C LEU A 34 -4.47 -6.71 3.36
N ARG A 35 -5.67 -6.82 3.94
CA ARG A 35 -6.26 -5.76 4.75
C ARG A 35 -5.38 -5.40 5.95
N ASP A 36 -4.80 -6.38 6.63
CA ASP A 36 -3.90 -6.13 7.76
C ASP A 36 -2.55 -5.61 7.32
N PHE A 37 -2.01 -6.14 6.21
CA PHE A 37 -0.76 -5.67 5.63
C PHE A 37 -0.84 -4.16 5.34
N TRP A 38 -1.85 -3.71 4.59
CA TRP A 38 -2.02 -2.30 4.26
C TRP A 38 -2.55 -1.44 5.42
N GLY A 39 -3.35 -2.04 6.31
CA GLY A 39 -4.06 -1.33 7.37
C GLY A 39 -3.31 -1.21 8.69
N LYS A 40 -2.33 -2.09 8.94
CA LYS A 40 -1.59 -2.19 10.22
C LYS A 40 -0.08 -2.21 10.04
N TYR A 41 0.44 -2.85 8.99
CA TYR A 41 1.88 -3.04 8.82
C TYR A 41 2.54 -1.99 7.94
N TRP A 42 2.01 -1.73 6.75
CA TRP A 42 2.65 -0.93 5.71
C TRP A 42 2.46 0.58 5.93
N HIS A 43 3.55 1.35 5.81
CA HIS A 43 3.61 2.82 5.80
C HIS A 43 2.56 3.51 6.68
N SER A 44 2.63 3.27 8.00
CA SER A 44 1.62 3.72 8.96
C SER A 44 1.34 5.23 8.91
N GLY A 45 2.37 6.05 8.64
CA GLY A 45 2.25 7.50 8.53
C GLY A 45 1.38 8.00 7.37
N LEU A 46 1.22 7.22 6.30
CA LEU A 46 0.39 7.59 5.14
C LEU A 46 -1.06 7.13 5.28
N ARG A 47 -1.35 6.21 6.21
CA ARG A 47 -2.69 5.63 6.39
C ARG A 47 -3.74 6.69 6.68
N ASN A 48 -3.48 7.56 7.65
CA ASN A 48 -4.43 8.57 8.10
C ASN A 48 -4.80 9.57 7.00
N PRO A 49 -3.86 10.23 6.30
CA PRO A 49 -4.23 11.16 5.24
C PRO A 49 -4.96 10.47 4.08
N MET A 50 -4.57 9.26 3.68
CA MET A 50 -5.26 8.56 2.58
C MET A 50 -6.70 8.18 2.96
N VAL A 51 -6.88 7.57 4.13
CA VAL A 51 -8.21 7.15 4.62
C VAL A 51 -9.10 8.35 4.92
N ALA A 52 -8.56 9.47 5.43
CA ALA A 52 -9.34 10.67 5.71
C ALA A 52 -9.95 11.26 4.43
N ASN A 53 -9.17 11.37 3.34
CA ASN A 53 -9.67 11.86 2.06
C ASN A 53 -10.71 10.91 1.45
N ALA A 54 -10.45 9.59 1.48
CA ALA A 54 -11.40 8.60 1.01
C ALA A 54 -12.72 8.63 1.80
N ASN A 55 -12.63 8.82 3.12
CA ASN A 55 -13.79 8.93 4.00
C ASN A 55 -14.58 10.21 3.77
N PHE A 56 -13.91 11.34 3.53
CA PHE A 56 -14.58 12.60 3.16
C PHE A 56 -15.45 12.41 1.92
N VAL A 57 -14.88 11.82 0.87
CA VAL A 57 -15.64 11.53 -0.37
C VAL A 57 -16.80 10.56 -0.09
N THR A 58 -16.55 9.48 0.65
CA THR A 58 -17.54 8.43 0.88
C THR A 58 -18.72 8.88 1.76
N TYR A 59 -18.41 9.51 2.88
CA TYR A 59 -19.38 9.75 3.96
C TYR A 59 -19.89 11.20 3.99
N ASP A 60 -19.06 12.17 3.61
CA ASP A 60 -19.42 13.58 3.70
C ASP A 60 -19.91 14.12 2.35
N LEU A 61 -19.28 13.72 1.24
CA LEU A 61 -19.70 14.13 -0.11
C LEU A 61 -20.84 13.25 -0.65
N LEU A 62 -20.64 11.93 -0.68
CA LEU A 62 -21.62 10.98 -1.23
C LEU A 62 -22.69 10.53 -0.21
N ARG A 63 -22.54 10.92 1.06
CA ARG A 63 -23.52 10.67 2.14
C ARG A 63 -23.89 9.19 2.31
N LEU A 64 -22.98 8.27 2.00
CA LEU A 64 -23.25 6.84 2.19
C LEU A 64 -23.30 6.51 3.68
N SER A 65 -24.17 5.56 4.05
CA SER A 65 -24.29 5.14 5.44
C SER A 65 -23.09 4.31 5.88
N ARG A 66 -22.49 4.70 7.01
CA ARG A 66 -21.45 3.93 7.68
C ARG A 66 -21.98 2.53 8.02
N GLY A 67 -21.12 1.52 7.90
CA GLY A 67 -21.47 0.12 8.16
C GLY A 67 -22.04 -0.63 6.95
N THR A 68 -22.39 0.05 5.85
CA THR A 68 -22.76 -0.63 4.60
C THR A 68 -21.53 -1.20 3.89
N LEU A 69 -21.70 -2.33 3.20
CA LEU A 69 -20.63 -2.92 2.39
C LEU A 69 -20.20 -1.98 1.27
N ALA A 70 -21.17 -1.31 0.62
CA ALA A 70 -20.91 -0.34 -0.44
C ALA A 70 -19.99 0.79 0.05
N ALA A 71 -20.31 1.43 1.19
CA ALA A 71 -19.48 2.50 1.73
C ALA A 71 -18.07 2.00 2.14
N ARG A 72 -18.00 0.80 2.75
CA ARG A 72 -16.72 0.19 3.15
C ARG A 72 -15.81 -0.03 1.94
N TYR A 73 -16.30 -0.69 0.90
CA TYR A 73 -15.48 -0.97 -0.28
C TYR A 73 -15.20 0.29 -1.08
N LEU A 74 -16.15 1.23 -1.21
CA LEU A 74 -15.87 2.50 -1.86
C LEU A 74 -14.71 3.26 -1.18
N SER A 75 -14.72 3.35 0.15
CA SER A 75 -13.62 3.98 0.90
C SER A 75 -12.27 3.26 0.68
N ILE A 76 -12.26 1.92 0.61
CA ILE A 76 -11.04 1.14 0.30
C ILE A 76 -10.54 1.46 -1.12
N PHE A 77 -11.43 1.39 -2.12
CA PHE A 77 -11.07 1.69 -3.52
C PHE A 77 -10.56 3.12 -3.68
N LEU A 78 -11.22 4.10 -3.05
CA LEU A 78 -10.77 5.50 -3.07
C LEU A 78 -9.42 5.68 -2.38
N THR A 79 -9.18 5.01 -1.26
CA THR A 79 -7.89 5.06 -0.54
C THR A 79 -6.76 4.62 -1.47
N PHE A 80 -6.94 3.50 -2.17
CA PHE A 80 -5.93 3.00 -3.11
C PHE A 80 -5.87 3.79 -4.42
N ALA A 81 -6.98 4.35 -4.89
CA ALA A 81 -6.98 5.23 -6.06
C ALA A 81 -6.18 6.52 -5.81
N ILE A 82 -6.35 7.14 -4.65
CA ILE A 82 -5.59 8.34 -4.24
C ILE A 82 -4.10 7.97 -4.13
N SER A 83 -3.78 6.87 -3.46
CA SER A 83 -2.40 6.39 -3.34
C SER A 83 -1.78 6.10 -4.72
N GLY A 84 -2.49 5.41 -5.60
CA GLY A 84 -2.07 5.09 -6.96
C GLY A 84 -1.84 6.34 -7.81
N ALA A 85 -2.70 7.36 -7.69
CA ALA A 85 -2.53 8.63 -8.39
C ALA A 85 -1.25 9.36 -7.96
N ILE A 86 -0.95 9.37 -6.65
CA ILE A 86 0.30 9.96 -6.13
C ILE A 86 1.51 9.21 -6.70
N HIS A 87 1.49 7.88 -6.68
CA HIS A 87 2.60 7.08 -7.20
C HIS A 87 2.79 7.25 -8.72
N HIS A 88 1.69 7.28 -9.49
CA HIS A 88 1.75 7.55 -10.93
C HIS A 88 2.34 8.94 -11.22
N LEU A 89 1.99 9.96 -10.42
CA LEU A 89 2.56 11.29 -10.54
C LEU A 89 4.08 11.29 -10.26
N VAL A 90 4.52 10.57 -9.21
CA VAL A 90 5.95 10.44 -8.89
C VAL A 90 6.71 9.79 -10.04
N ASP A 91 6.19 8.70 -10.61
CA ASP A 91 6.79 8.03 -11.77
C ASP A 91 6.83 8.94 -13.01
N SER A 92 5.78 9.72 -13.22
CA SER A 92 5.72 10.69 -14.32
C SER A 92 6.78 11.79 -14.17
N ILE A 93 6.99 12.30 -12.95
CA ILE A 93 8.04 13.28 -12.63
C ILE A 93 9.44 12.65 -12.78
N ALA A 94 9.58 11.36 -12.48
CA ALA A 94 10.82 10.61 -12.70
C ALA A 94 11.12 10.33 -14.19
N GLY A 95 10.16 10.60 -15.09
CA GLY A 95 10.32 10.45 -16.53
C GLY A 95 9.83 9.11 -17.09
N VAL A 96 9.08 8.33 -16.30
CA VAL A 96 8.43 7.10 -16.78
C VAL A 96 7.32 7.49 -17.78
N PRO A 97 7.34 6.97 -19.03
CA PRO A 97 6.29 7.23 -20.00
C PRO A 97 4.94 6.73 -19.51
N ALA A 98 3.88 7.49 -19.78
CA ALA A 98 2.51 7.16 -19.36
C ALA A 98 2.07 5.75 -19.82
N ALA A 99 2.49 5.32 -21.02
CA ALA A 99 2.18 4.00 -21.57
C ALA A 99 2.82 2.83 -20.78
N GLU A 100 3.83 3.10 -19.97
CA GLU A 100 4.53 2.09 -19.16
C GLU A 100 4.28 2.27 -17.65
N ASN A 101 3.54 3.30 -17.27
CA ASN A 101 3.27 3.66 -15.88
C ASN A 101 1.99 2.94 -15.39
N THR A 102 2.13 1.65 -15.08
CA THR A 102 1.05 0.81 -14.57
C THR A 102 0.85 0.91 -13.06
N THR A 103 1.55 1.84 -12.39
CA THR A 103 1.63 1.90 -10.93
C THR A 103 0.26 2.20 -10.31
N ALA A 104 -0.50 3.15 -10.88
CA ALA A 104 -1.85 3.46 -10.41
C ALA A 104 -2.78 2.23 -10.45
N ASP A 105 -2.75 1.48 -11.55
CA ASP A 105 -3.60 0.30 -11.74
C ASP A 105 -3.27 -0.80 -10.71
N LEU A 106 -1.98 -1.01 -10.44
CA LEU A 106 -1.51 -2.00 -9.47
C LEU A 106 -1.77 -1.60 -8.02
N PHE A 107 -1.83 -0.29 -7.72
CA PHE A 107 -2.35 0.20 -6.45
C PHE A 107 -3.84 -0.03 -6.31
N LEU A 108 -4.64 0.26 -7.37
CA LEU A 108 -6.07 -0.02 -7.36
C LEU A 108 -6.36 -1.51 -7.21
N MET A 109 -5.51 -2.37 -7.80
CA MET A 109 -5.59 -3.82 -7.68
C MET A 109 -5.54 -4.30 -6.22
N GLN A 110 -4.90 -3.57 -5.31
CA GLN A 110 -4.90 -3.93 -3.87
C GLN A 110 -6.31 -3.95 -3.27
N ALA A 111 -7.17 -3.01 -3.68
CA ALA A 111 -8.56 -2.99 -3.26
C ALA A 111 -9.33 -4.22 -3.77
N VAL A 112 -9.02 -4.66 -5.00
CA VAL A 112 -9.57 -5.89 -5.58
C VAL A 112 -9.10 -7.10 -4.77
N GLY A 113 -7.80 -7.20 -4.46
CA GLY A 113 -7.24 -8.29 -3.65
C GLY A 113 -7.88 -8.40 -2.28
N ILE A 114 -8.07 -7.27 -1.60
CA ILE A 114 -8.78 -7.21 -0.31
C ILE A 114 -10.25 -7.64 -0.45
N THR A 115 -10.91 -7.29 -1.56
CA THR A 115 -12.31 -7.70 -1.81
C THR A 115 -12.42 -9.20 -2.05
N VAL A 116 -11.50 -9.77 -2.83
CA VAL A 116 -11.42 -11.23 -3.07
C VAL A 116 -11.11 -11.98 -1.78
N GLU A 117 -10.18 -11.47 -0.97
CA GLU A 117 -9.84 -12.02 0.34
C GLU A 117 -11.06 -12.03 1.28
N ASP A 118 -11.72 -10.88 1.48
CA ASP A 118 -12.91 -10.77 2.32
C ASP A 118 -14.04 -11.70 1.84
N PHE A 119 -14.25 -11.80 0.52
CA PHE A 119 -15.25 -12.69 -0.07
C PHE A 119 -14.92 -14.16 0.15
N THR A 120 -13.65 -14.55 -0.02
CA THR A 120 -13.18 -15.93 0.18
C THR A 120 -13.38 -16.35 1.63
N VAL A 121 -13.03 -15.48 2.58
CA VAL A 121 -13.25 -15.74 4.01
C VAL A 121 -14.73 -15.85 4.31
N TRP A 122 -15.56 -14.94 3.81
CA TRP A 122 -17.02 -15.01 3.99
C TRP A 122 -17.62 -16.31 3.43
N LEU A 123 -17.19 -16.74 2.25
CA LEU A 123 -17.67 -17.96 1.60
C LEU A 123 -17.27 -19.20 2.41
N PHE A 124 -16.03 -19.25 2.87
CA PHE A 124 -15.53 -20.33 3.71
C PHE A 124 -16.34 -20.42 5.02
N GLU A 125 -16.52 -19.29 5.70
CA GLU A 125 -17.30 -19.22 6.94
C GLU A 125 -18.75 -19.67 6.71
N ARG A 126 -19.38 -19.22 5.63
CA ARG A 126 -20.75 -19.61 5.29
C ARG A 126 -20.90 -21.09 4.97
N ARG A 127 -19.87 -21.73 4.41
CA ARG A 127 -19.96 -23.08 3.86
C ARG A 127 -19.42 -24.17 4.78
N PHE A 128 -18.44 -23.85 5.62
CA PHE A 128 -17.66 -24.83 6.39
C PHE A 128 -17.57 -24.53 7.89
N ALA A 129 -17.87 -23.31 8.35
CA ALA A 129 -17.77 -22.98 9.77
C ALA A 129 -19.16 -22.72 10.39
N LYS A 130 -19.47 -23.39 11.51
CA LYS A 130 -20.49 -22.83 12.41
C LYS A 130 -19.94 -21.52 12.97
N VAL A 131 -20.77 -20.51 13.20
CA VAL A 131 -20.34 -19.16 13.63
C VAL A 131 -19.36 -19.18 14.83
N GLN A 132 -19.51 -20.16 15.73
CA GLN A 132 -18.62 -20.38 16.88
C GLN A 132 -17.23 -20.93 16.47
N ASP A 133 -17.18 -21.80 15.45
CA ASP A 133 -15.95 -22.39 14.93
C ASP A 133 -15.18 -21.43 14.02
N ALA A 134 -15.85 -20.47 13.35
CA ALA A 134 -15.19 -19.47 12.50
C ALA A 134 -14.23 -18.56 13.30
N ALA A 135 -14.70 -18.07 14.45
CA ALA A 135 -13.90 -17.25 15.35
C ALA A 135 -12.75 -18.05 16.00
N ALA A 136 -12.96 -19.35 16.25
CA ALA A 136 -11.93 -20.26 16.74
C ALA A 136 -10.91 -20.63 15.65
N ALA A 137 -11.36 -20.85 14.42
CA ALA A 137 -10.53 -21.18 13.26
C ALA A 137 -9.57 -20.06 12.90
N ARG A 138 -10.00 -18.80 12.99
CA ARG A 138 -9.12 -17.62 12.86
C ARG A 138 -8.01 -17.56 13.91
N LYS A 139 -8.18 -18.20 15.06
CA LYS A 139 -7.16 -18.31 16.11
C LYS A 139 -6.24 -19.51 15.93
N HIS A 140 -6.54 -20.44 15.03
CA HIS A 140 -5.66 -21.58 14.76
C HIS A 140 -4.45 -21.17 13.92
N GLY A 141 -3.27 -21.68 14.29
CA GLY A 141 -2.00 -21.32 13.66
C GLY A 141 -1.97 -21.56 12.14
N TRP A 142 -2.64 -22.61 11.65
CA TRP A 142 -2.70 -22.93 10.22
C TRP A 142 -3.41 -21.85 9.39
N ALA A 143 -4.44 -21.19 9.94
CA ALA A 143 -5.16 -20.13 9.23
C ALA A 143 -4.26 -18.89 9.07
N ARG A 144 -3.41 -18.59 10.06
CA ARG A 144 -2.39 -17.53 9.95
C ARG A 144 -1.35 -17.87 8.90
N VAL A 145 -0.90 -19.13 8.83
CA VAL A 145 0.06 -19.58 7.81
C VAL A 145 -0.53 -19.40 6.40
N LEU A 146 -1.77 -19.83 6.17
CA LEU A 146 -2.45 -19.62 4.88
C LEU A 146 -2.58 -18.14 4.54
N GLY A 147 -2.91 -17.30 5.54
CA GLY A 147 -2.94 -15.85 5.39
C GLY A 147 -1.60 -15.27 4.93
N TYR A 148 -0.49 -15.67 5.57
CA TYR A 148 0.84 -15.24 5.12
C TYR A 148 1.19 -15.72 3.73
N VAL A 149 0.88 -16.98 3.39
CA VAL A 149 1.11 -17.51 2.03
C VAL A 149 0.35 -16.68 1.01
N TRP A 150 -0.91 -16.34 1.30
CA TRP A 150 -1.73 -15.47 0.45
C TRP A 150 -1.13 -14.07 0.29
N VAL A 151 -0.80 -13.40 1.39
CA VAL A 151 -0.20 -12.05 1.36
C VAL A 151 1.12 -12.07 0.60
N CYS A 152 2.01 -13.02 0.87
CA CYS A 152 3.29 -13.13 0.18
C CYS A 152 3.11 -13.42 -1.32
N ALA A 153 2.23 -14.35 -1.69
CA ALA A 153 1.95 -14.65 -3.09
C ALA A 153 1.42 -13.42 -3.83
N TRP A 154 0.53 -12.66 -3.20
CA TRP A 154 -0.01 -11.43 -3.77
C TRP A 154 1.05 -10.35 -3.95
N LEU A 155 1.89 -10.11 -2.94
CA LEU A 155 2.98 -9.12 -3.02
C LEU A 155 4.02 -9.52 -4.06
N VAL A 156 4.40 -10.80 -4.12
CA VAL A 156 5.32 -11.31 -5.16
C VAL A 156 4.74 -11.11 -6.56
N TRP A 157 3.43 -11.20 -6.73
CA TRP A 157 2.79 -10.96 -8.02
C TRP A 157 2.73 -9.48 -8.38
N VAL A 158 2.36 -8.60 -7.45
CA VAL A 158 2.07 -7.20 -7.76
C VAL A 158 3.29 -6.28 -7.63
N THR A 159 4.19 -6.53 -6.68
CA THR A 159 5.30 -5.61 -6.40
C THR A 159 6.32 -5.51 -7.54
N PRO A 160 6.78 -6.61 -8.17
CA PRO A 160 7.74 -6.51 -9.27
C PRO A 160 7.27 -5.62 -10.43
N PRO A 161 6.07 -5.82 -11.05
CA PRO A 161 5.62 -4.94 -12.12
C PRO A 161 5.34 -3.51 -11.63
N MET A 162 4.94 -3.32 -10.37
CA MET A 162 4.71 -2.00 -9.78
C MET A 162 5.99 -1.19 -9.64
N SER A 163 7.12 -1.82 -9.36
CA SER A 163 8.41 -1.14 -9.17
C SER A 163 9.31 -1.18 -10.41
N TYR A 164 9.03 -2.06 -11.38
CA TYR A 164 9.92 -2.31 -12.51
C TYR A 164 10.18 -1.07 -13.36
N SER A 165 9.12 -0.37 -13.78
CA SER A 165 9.24 0.84 -14.61
C SER A 165 10.08 1.89 -13.89
N HIS A 166 9.72 2.23 -12.66
CA HIS A 166 10.45 3.17 -11.82
C HIS A 166 11.95 2.84 -11.73
N ILE A 167 12.29 1.62 -11.30
CA ILE A 167 13.67 1.18 -11.11
C ILE A 167 14.45 1.23 -12.44
N ARG A 168 13.85 0.76 -13.53
CA ARG A 168 14.49 0.76 -14.85
C ARG A 168 14.83 2.17 -15.31
N TYR A 169 13.89 3.12 -15.19
CA TYR A 169 14.12 4.49 -15.60
C TYR A 169 15.11 5.24 -14.70
N GLU A 170 15.14 4.94 -13.40
CA GLU A 170 16.18 5.46 -12.52
C GLU A 170 17.57 4.96 -12.93
N LEU A 171 17.72 3.66 -13.19
CA LEU A 171 18.99 3.08 -13.66
C LEU A 171 19.43 3.69 -14.99
N ASP A 172 18.51 3.82 -15.95
CA ASP A 172 18.78 4.46 -17.24
C ASP A 172 19.23 5.92 -17.07
N ARG A 173 18.66 6.64 -16.10
CA ARG A 173 19.04 8.03 -15.79
C ARG A 173 20.46 8.12 -15.25
N PHE A 174 20.89 7.18 -14.40
CA PHE A 174 22.26 7.14 -13.88
C PHE A 174 23.28 6.65 -14.92
N ALA A 175 22.87 5.77 -15.83
CA ALA A 175 23.73 5.26 -16.90
C ALA A 175 23.95 6.27 -18.04
N ARG A 176 23.04 7.24 -18.23
CA ARG A 176 23.22 8.27 -19.25
C ARG A 176 24.37 9.19 -18.87
N PRO A 177 25.29 9.48 -19.82
CA PRO A 177 26.32 10.48 -19.56
C PRO A 177 25.63 11.82 -19.26
N GLY A 178 26.05 12.46 -18.18
CA GLY A 178 25.61 13.82 -17.85
C GLY A 178 25.90 14.79 -19.01
N PRO A 179 25.38 16.03 -18.97
CA PRO A 179 25.45 16.96 -20.10
C PRO A 179 26.86 17.13 -20.69
N VAL A 180 27.90 17.07 -19.84
CA VAL A 180 29.31 17.10 -20.23
C VAL A 180 29.76 15.83 -20.97
N GLY A 181 29.36 14.64 -20.49
CA GLY A 181 29.69 13.37 -21.13
C GLY A 181 28.99 13.20 -22.48
N ALA A 182 27.75 13.71 -22.62
CA ALA A 182 27.03 13.71 -23.88
C ALA A 182 27.66 14.66 -24.92
N LEU A 183 28.21 15.79 -24.47
CA LEU A 183 28.96 16.71 -25.34
C LEU A 183 30.28 16.07 -25.82
N ILE A 184 31.02 15.41 -24.93
CA ILE A 184 32.28 14.71 -25.28
C ILE A 184 32.01 13.57 -26.26
N ALA A 185 30.92 12.81 -26.08
CA ALA A 185 30.54 11.74 -26.99
C ALA A 185 30.16 12.24 -28.39
N LYS A 186 29.62 13.47 -28.51
CA LYS A 186 29.31 14.10 -29.81
C LYS A 186 30.53 14.68 -30.53
N LEU A 187 31.65 14.85 -29.83
CA LEU A 187 32.89 15.42 -30.38
C LEU A 187 33.91 14.34 -30.80
N ARG A 188 33.55 13.06 -30.68
CA ARG A 188 34.28 11.91 -31.23
C ARG A 188 33.58 11.41 -32.48
#